data_AF-A0A1Z8SV20-F1
#
_entry.id   AF-A0A1Z8SV20-F1
#
_cell.length_a   1.000
_cell.length_b   1.000
_cell.length_c   1.000
_cell.angle_alpha   90.00
_cell.angle_beta   90.00
_cell.angle_gamma   90.00
#
_symmetry.space_group_name_H-M   'P 1'
#
loop_
_entity.id
_entity.type
_entity.pdbx_description
1 polymer ?
#
loop_
_entity_poly.entity_id
_entity_poly.type
_entity_poly.pdbx_seq_one_letter_code
_entity_poly.pdbx_strand_id
1 'polypeptide(L)'
;MKATPPSLLLLLPAWLIPGSAHIAMGEKIRGAFILILINGLWIAGVLLSDFEAISRAFNPYLFWISSGCGATPFVELLFAPAADNVLQGAMSVNNYKDVSEFNDIGVHMTCFAGLLNLLALLDVEDRIFDPQSYKVSQ
;
A
#
# COMPACT_ATOMS: atom_id res chain seq x y z
N MET A 1 -0.46 -25.28 15.54
CA MET A 1 -0.06 -25.19 14.12
C MET A 1 1.46 -25.20 14.11
N LYS A 2 2.11 -26.10 13.34
CA LYS A 2 3.58 -26.23 13.33
C LYS A 2 4.19 -24.91 12.84
N ALA A 3 5.10 -24.33 13.62
CA ALA A 3 5.85 -23.15 13.22
C ALA A 3 6.83 -23.55 12.10
N THR A 4 6.43 -23.34 10.86
CA THR A 4 7.33 -23.36 9.71
C THR A 4 8.38 -22.26 9.93
N PRO A 5 9.67 -22.49 9.65
CA PRO A 5 10.66 -21.43 9.74
C PRO A 5 10.21 -20.24 8.89
N PRO A 6 10.42 -18.99 9.36
CA PRO A 6 10.00 -17.81 8.63
C PRO A 6 10.79 -17.76 7.32
N SER A 7 10.14 -18.19 6.24
CA SER A 7 10.72 -18.19 4.90
C SER A 7 10.56 -16.81 4.27
N LEU A 8 11.52 -16.38 3.47
CA LEU A 8 11.43 -15.16 2.64
C LEU A 8 10.13 -15.09 1.81
N LEU A 9 9.51 -16.23 1.53
CA LEU A 9 8.21 -16.31 0.85
C LEU A 9 7.08 -15.55 1.57
N LEU A 10 7.20 -15.27 2.88
CA LEU A 10 6.24 -14.48 3.66
C LEU A 10 6.23 -12.99 3.27
N LEU A 11 7.28 -12.50 2.60
CA LEU A 11 7.34 -11.11 2.15
C LEU A 11 6.37 -10.82 0.99
N LEU A 12 6.06 -11.83 0.16
CA LEU A 12 5.10 -11.66 -0.95
C LEU A 12 3.67 -11.36 -0.46
N PRO A 13 3.07 -12.16 0.44
CA PRO A 13 1.76 -11.82 0.98
C PRO A 13 1.81 -10.54 1.82
N ALA A 14 2.90 -10.28 2.58
CA ALA A 14 3.08 -9.03 3.32
C ALA A 14 3.01 -7.79 2.43
N TRP A 15 3.66 -7.87 1.27
CA TRP A 15 3.66 -6.78 0.29
C TRP A 15 2.29 -6.63 -0.38
N LEU A 16 1.66 -7.74 -0.76
CA LEU A 16 0.37 -7.72 -1.46
C LEU A 16 -0.78 -7.23 -0.57
N ILE A 17 -0.87 -7.75 0.66
CA ILE A 17 -1.88 -7.40 1.65
C ILE A 17 -1.15 -7.02 2.94
N PRO A 18 -1.07 -5.71 3.26
CA PRO A 18 -0.47 -5.23 4.49
C PRO A 18 -1.03 -5.97 5.72
N GLY A 19 -0.15 -6.43 6.61
CA GLY A 19 -0.53 -7.14 7.84
C GLY A 19 -0.76 -8.65 7.71
N SER A 20 -0.84 -9.20 6.50
CA SER A 20 -1.08 -10.63 6.30
C SER A 20 0.08 -11.53 6.80
N ALA A 21 1.33 -11.08 6.71
CA ALA A 21 2.48 -11.84 7.20
C ALA A 21 2.54 -11.93 8.73
N HIS A 22 2.18 -10.87 9.46
CA HIS A 22 2.10 -10.92 10.92
C HIS A 22 1.02 -11.90 11.40
N ILE A 23 -0.09 -12.00 10.68
CA ILE A 23 -1.13 -13.01 10.95
C ILE A 23 -0.57 -14.42 10.68
N ALA A 24 0.18 -14.60 9.58
CA ALA A 24 0.81 -15.88 9.25
C ALA A 24 1.90 -16.31 10.26
N MET A 25 2.58 -15.34 10.89
CA MET A 25 3.54 -15.57 11.98
C MET A 25 2.87 -15.88 13.34
N GLY A 26 1.54 -15.75 13.43
CA GLY A 26 0.77 -16.03 14.65
C GLY A 26 0.42 -14.79 15.49
N GLU A 27 0.92 -13.61 15.13
CA GLU A 27 0.64 -12.33 15.82
C GLU A 27 -0.67 -11.70 15.34
N LYS A 28 -1.79 -12.34 15.66
CA LYS A 28 -3.12 -11.96 15.13
C LYS A 28 -3.51 -10.51 15.40
N ILE A 29 -3.26 -10.01 16.62
CA ILE A 29 -3.65 -8.64 17.01
C ILE A 29 -2.82 -7.61 16.26
N ARG A 30 -1.49 -7.74 16.27
CA ARG A 30 -0.58 -6.83 15.55
C ARG A 30 -0.87 -6.85 14.05
N GLY A 31 -1.03 -8.03 13.47
CA GLY A 31 -1.38 -8.17 12.05
C GLY A 31 -2.73 -7.55 11.69
N ALA A 32 -3.74 -7.68 12.55
CA ALA A 32 -5.04 -7.03 12.33
C ALA A 32 -4.94 -5.50 12.40
N PHE A 33 -4.17 -4.94 13.34
CA PHE A 33 -3.94 -3.48 13.41
C PHE A 33 -3.24 -2.96 12.15
N ILE A 34 -2.18 -3.62 11.71
CA ILE A 34 -1.43 -3.25 10.50
C ILE A 34 -2.33 -3.33 9.27
N LEU A 35 -3.12 -4.41 9.16
CA LEU A 35 -4.05 -4.59 8.05
C LEU A 35 -5.09 -3.48 8.02
N ILE A 36 -5.78 -3.21 9.12
CA ILE A 36 -6.84 -2.19 9.17
C ILE A 36 -6.28 -0.79 8.94
N LEU A 37 -5.18 -0.44 9.60
CA LEU A 37 -4.62 0.90 9.55
C LEU A 37 -4.07 1.21 8.16
N ILE A 38 -3.23 0.34 7.61
CA ILE A 38 -2.55 0.61 6.33
C ILE A 38 -3.56 0.52 5.18
N ASN A 39 -4.39 -0.54 5.13
CA ASN A 39 -5.38 -0.64 4.06
C ASN A 39 -6.46 0.45 4.20
N GLY A 40 -6.88 0.80 5.42
CA GLY A 40 -7.82 1.89 5.65
C GLY A 40 -7.28 3.24 5.19
N LEU A 41 -6.01 3.54 5.52
CA LEU A 41 -5.35 4.77 5.08
C LEU A 41 -5.16 4.81 3.55
N TRP A 42 -4.79 3.67 2.97
CA TRP A 42 -4.64 3.54 1.52
C TRP A 42 -5.98 3.71 0.80
N ILE A 43 -7.04 3.00 1.20
CA ILE A 43 -8.38 3.12 0.60
C ILE A 43 -8.89 4.56 0.74
N ALA A 44 -8.77 5.17 1.93
CA ALA A 44 -9.20 6.54 2.16
C ALA A 44 -8.44 7.52 1.25
N GLY A 45 -7.11 7.39 1.16
CA GLY A 45 -6.28 8.25 0.31
C GLY A 45 -6.63 8.12 -1.18
N VAL A 46 -6.87 6.89 -1.64
CA VAL A 46 -7.26 6.61 -3.03
C VAL A 46 -8.61 7.25 -3.36
N LEU A 47 -9.60 7.10 -2.48
CA LEU A 47 -10.93 7.70 -2.66
C LEU A 47 -10.91 9.23 -2.56
N LEU A 48 -10.10 9.80 -1.66
CA LEU A 48 -9.93 11.25 -1.53
C LEU A 48 -9.22 11.87 -2.74
N SER A 49 -8.38 11.10 -3.41
CA SER A 49 -7.63 11.52 -4.60
C SER A 49 -8.33 11.22 -5.93
N ASP A 50 -9.59 10.78 -5.94
CA ASP A 50 -10.29 10.34 -7.15
C ASP A 50 -9.45 9.37 -8.01
N PHE A 51 -8.73 8.45 -7.35
CA PHE A 51 -7.80 7.49 -7.94
C PHE A 51 -6.54 8.09 -8.61
N GLU A 52 -6.30 9.40 -8.53
CA GLU A 52 -5.10 10.05 -9.07
C GLU A 52 -3.83 9.62 -8.32
N ALA A 53 -3.93 9.26 -7.03
CA ALA A 53 -2.80 8.76 -6.23
C ALA A 53 -2.19 7.44 -6.75
N ILE A 54 -2.96 6.69 -7.55
CA ILE A 54 -2.53 5.41 -8.13
C ILE A 54 -2.22 5.57 -9.63
N SER A 55 -2.26 6.79 -10.17
CA SER A 55 -1.97 7.03 -11.59
C SER A 55 -0.53 7.46 -11.80
N ARG A 56 0.20 6.72 -12.63
CA ARG A 56 1.56 7.11 -13.05
C ARG A 56 1.60 8.40 -13.88
N ALA A 57 0.49 8.76 -14.51
CA ALA A 57 0.44 9.90 -15.42
C ALA A 57 0.39 11.25 -14.69
N PHE A 58 -0.25 11.31 -13.53
CA PHE A 58 -0.34 12.52 -12.72
C PHE A 58 0.88 12.65 -11.80
N ASN A 59 1.28 11.58 -11.10
CA ASN A 59 2.34 11.63 -10.10
C ASN A 59 3.29 10.41 -10.18
N PRO A 60 4.24 10.40 -11.14
CA PRO A 60 5.07 9.22 -11.40
C PRO A 60 5.93 8.81 -10.19
N TYR A 61 6.44 9.77 -9.41
CA TYR A 61 7.28 9.47 -8.24
C TYR A 61 6.47 8.94 -7.05
N LEU A 62 5.33 9.58 -6.74
CA LEU A 62 4.49 9.19 -5.60
C LEU A 62 3.81 7.84 -5.84
N PHE A 63 3.52 7.51 -7.10
CA PHE A 63 3.05 6.19 -7.51
C PHE A 63 4.00 5.05 -7.09
N TRP A 64 5.31 5.24 -7.25
CA TRP A 64 6.28 4.21 -6.86
C TRP A 64 6.36 4.03 -5.34
N ILE A 65 6.18 5.12 -4.59
CA ILE A 65 6.16 5.06 -3.13
C ILE A 65 4.86 4.39 -2.64
N SER A 66 3.71 4.74 -3.23
CA SER A 66 2.44 4.08 -2.94
C SER A 66 2.41 2.61 -3.36
N SER A 67 3.21 2.20 -4.34
CA SER A 67 3.44 0.79 -4.70
C SER A 67 4.14 -0.04 -3.61
N GLY A 68 4.65 0.61 -2.55
CA GLY A 68 5.01 -0.07 -1.30
C GLY A 68 3.84 -0.87 -0.72
N CYS A 69 2.59 -0.42 -0.97
CA CYS A 69 1.39 -1.23 -0.81
C CYS A 69 1.13 -1.95 -2.15
N GLY A 70 1.36 -3.27 -2.21
CA GLY A 70 1.34 -4.04 -3.47
C GLY A 70 0.01 -4.03 -4.22
N ALA A 71 -1.07 -3.59 -3.57
CA ALA A 71 -2.37 -3.35 -4.19
C ALA A 71 -2.37 -2.21 -5.22
N THR A 72 -1.50 -1.20 -5.07
CA THR A 72 -1.47 0.01 -5.92
C THR A 72 -1.34 -0.30 -7.43
N PRO A 73 -0.27 -0.99 -7.91
CA PRO A 73 -0.15 -1.29 -9.35
C PRO A 73 -1.24 -2.24 -9.86
N PHE A 74 -1.77 -3.11 -9.01
CA PHE A 74 -2.89 -4.00 -9.36
C PHE A 74 -4.19 -3.22 -9.57
N VAL A 75 -4.45 -2.26 -8.70
CA VAL A 75 -5.65 -1.42 -8.74
C VAL A 75 -5.56 -0.45 -9.92
N GLU A 76 -4.39 0.10 -10.25
CA GLU A 76 -4.21 0.88 -11.48
C GLU A 76 -4.56 0.05 -12.73
N LEU A 77 -4.13 -1.22 -12.78
CA LEU A 77 -4.38 -2.11 -13.91
C LEU A 77 -5.85 -2.54 -14.01
N LEU A 78 -6.50 -2.83 -12.87
CA LEU A 78 -7.89 -3.31 -12.81
C LEU A 78 -8.92 -2.18 -12.88
N PHE A 79 -8.62 -1.05 -12.26
CA PHE A 79 -9.45 0.14 -12.18
C PHE A 79 -8.85 1.25 -13.04
N ALA A 80 -8.77 0.94 -14.33
CA ALA A 80 -8.41 1.84 -15.42
C ALA A 80 -9.22 3.16 -15.59
N PRO A 81 -10.26 3.56 -14.81
CA PRO A 81 -10.76 4.94 -14.79
C PRO A 81 -9.68 6.03 -14.68
N ALA A 82 -8.55 5.80 -14.01
CA ALA A 82 -7.46 6.77 -14.02
C ALA A 82 -6.79 6.90 -15.41
N ALA A 83 -6.68 5.82 -16.18
CA ALA A 83 -6.17 5.85 -17.55
C ALA A 83 -7.18 6.47 -18.52
N ASP A 84 -8.49 6.20 -18.34
CA ASP A 84 -9.55 6.86 -19.10
C ASP A 84 -9.62 8.37 -18.78
N ASN A 85 -9.42 8.76 -17.52
CA ASN A 85 -9.33 10.16 -17.08
C ASN A 85 -8.04 10.85 -17.54
N VAL A 86 -6.95 10.11 -17.77
CA VAL A 86 -5.70 10.64 -18.35
C VAL A 86 -5.82 10.78 -19.87
N LEU A 87 -6.48 9.85 -20.56
CA LEU A 87 -6.75 9.96 -21.98
C LEU A 87 -7.76 11.09 -22.25
N GLN A 88 -8.82 11.19 -21.45
CA GLN A 88 -9.72 12.35 -21.45
C GLN A 88 -9.02 13.62 -20.99
N GLY A 89 -8.13 13.58 -19.99
CA GLY A 89 -7.37 14.74 -19.50
C GLY A 89 -6.36 15.28 -20.52
N ALA A 90 -5.67 14.40 -21.26
CA ALA A 90 -4.80 14.74 -22.37
C ALA A 90 -5.59 15.32 -23.58
N MET A 91 -6.86 14.93 -23.73
CA MET A 91 -7.79 15.55 -24.69
C MET A 91 -8.50 16.80 -24.13
N SER A 92 -8.52 16.98 -22.80
CA SER A 92 -9.26 18.02 -22.06
C SER A 92 -8.34 19.09 -21.45
N VAL A 93 -7.16 19.32 -22.04
CA VAL A 93 -6.23 20.41 -21.64
C VAL A 93 -6.87 21.81 -21.76
N ASN A 94 -8.10 21.91 -22.31
CA ASN A 94 -8.87 23.15 -22.39
C ASN A 94 -9.92 23.36 -21.28
N ASN A 95 -10.21 22.36 -20.44
CA ASN A 95 -11.13 22.52 -19.30
C ASN A 95 -10.37 22.19 -18.02
N TYR A 96 -10.24 23.18 -17.13
CA TYR A 96 -9.86 22.98 -15.75
C TYR A 96 -10.71 21.84 -15.18
N LYS A 97 -10.08 20.67 -14.98
CA LYS A 97 -10.68 19.60 -14.20
C LYS A 97 -10.79 20.17 -12.78
N ASP A 98 -11.99 20.28 -12.24
CA ASP A 98 -12.21 20.63 -10.83
C ASP A 98 -11.66 19.47 -9.99
N VAL A 99 -10.37 19.54 -9.70
CA VAL A 99 -9.69 18.63 -8.79
C VAL A 99 -10.21 18.95 -7.39
N SER A 100 -10.70 17.94 -6.68
CA SER A 100 -11.13 18.06 -5.29
C SER A 100 -10.01 18.72 -4.46
N GLU A 101 -10.35 19.68 -3.59
CA GLU A 101 -9.38 20.33 -2.69
C GLU A 101 -8.63 19.32 -1.80
N PHE A 102 -9.21 18.13 -1.61
CA PHE A 102 -8.63 17.04 -0.83
C PHE A 102 -7.71 16.11 -1.63
N ASN A 103 -7.54 16.34 -2.94
CA ASN A 103 -6.75 15.45 -3.80
C ASN A 103 -5.31 15.32 -3.31
N ASP A 104 -4.65 16.45 -3.04
CA ASP A 104 -3.27 16.46 -2.54
C ASP A 104 -3.15 15.70 -1.23
N ILE A 105 -4.12 15.86 -0.31
CA ILE A 105 -4.15 15.14 0.96
C ILE A 105 -4.30 13.62 0.73
N GLY A 106 -5.18 13.23 -0.20
CA GLY A 106 -5.39 11.84 -0.57
C GLY A 106 -4.12 11.17 -1.11
N VAL A 107 -3.42 11.85 -2.02
CA VAL A 107 -2.15 11.37 -2.59
C VAL A 107 -1.09 11.16 -1.51
N HIS A 108 -0.96 12.11 -0.57
CA HIS A 108 -0.02 11.97 0.54
C HIS A 108 -0.40 10.84 1.50
N MET A 109 -1.70 10.67 1.80
CA MET A 109 -2.18 9.57 2.64
C MET A 109 -1.83 8.19 2.04
N THR A 110 -2.05 8.00 0.74
CA THR A 110 -1.70 6.76 0.03
C THR A 110 -0.18 6.54 0.03
N CYS A 111 0.60 7.61 -0.12
CA CYS A 111 2.07 7.57 -0.04
C CYS A 111 2.55 7.13 1.35
N PHE A 112 2.00 7.71 2.42
CA PHE A 112 2.30 7.29 3.79
C PHE A 112 1.88 5.85 4.06
N ALA A 113 0.73 5.40 3.54
CA ALA A 113 0.34 3.99 3.64
C ALA A 113 1.35 3.05 2.98
N GLY A 114 1.88 3.41 1.81
CA GLY A 114 2.95 2.68 1.13
C GLY A 114 4.22 2.59 1.97
N LEU A 115 4.66 3.70 2.55
CA LEU A 115 5.83 3.76 3.44
C LEU A 115 5.63 2.93 4.72
N LEU A 116 4.46 3.00 5.34
CA LEU A 116 4.13 2.20 6.51
C LEU A 116 4.14 0.70 6.17
N ASN A 117 3.72 0.31 4.97
CA ASN A 117 3.80 -1.08 4.55
C ASN A 117 5.25 -1.54 4.35
N LEU A 118 6.12 -0.66 3.85
CA LEU A 118 7.56 -0.95 3.77
C LEU A 118 8.16 -1.14 5.17
N LEU A 119 7.78 -0.33 6.16
CA LEU A 119 8.23 -0.54 7.54
C LEU A 119 7.74 -1.87 8.12
N ALA A 120 6.49 -2.26 7.86
CA ALA A 120 5.96 -3.57 8.27
C ALA A 120 6.70 -4.73 7.58
N LEU A 121 7.07 -4.57 6.30
CA LEU A 121 7.90 -5.52 5.57
C LEU A 121 9.30 -5.65 6.17
N LEU A 122 9.93 -4.53 6.55
CA LEU A 122 11.23 -4.54 7.20
C LEU A 122 11.18 -5.20 8.59
N ASP A 123 10.10 -5.01 9.36
CA ASP A 123 9.90 -5.73 10.62
C ASP A 123 9.77 -7.26 10.39
N VAL A 124 9.08 -7.67 9.32
CA VAL A 124 8.99 -9.08 8.91
C VAL A 124 10.36 -9.62 8.48
N GLU A 125 11.13 -8.84 7.73
CA GLU A 125 12.49 -9.18 7.28
C GLU A 125 13.45 -9.36 8.46
N ASP A 126 13.47 -8.42 9.40
CA ASP A 126 14.34 -8.46 10.58
C ASP A 126 14.08 -9.73 11.40
N ARG A 127 12.82 -10.14 11.53
CA ARG A 127 12.44 -11.38 12.22
C ARG A 127 12.81 -12.66 11.46
N ILE A 128 12.97 -12.59 10.14
CA ILE A 128 13.47 -13.70 9.32
C ILE A 128 14.98 -13.85 9.53
N PHE A 129 15.74 -12.74 9.54
CA PHE A 129 17.19 -12.76 9.66
C PHE A 129 17.70 -12.91 11.10
N ASP A 130 17.01 -12.32 12.08
CA ASP A 130 17.30 -12.46 13.52
C ASP A 130 16.15 -13.13 14.30
N PRO A 131 16.06 -14.47 14.27
CA PRO A 131 15.06 -15.21 15.02
C PRO A 131 15.30 -15.22 16.54
N GLN A 132 16.44 -14.73 17.06
CA GLN A 132 16.68 -14.63 18.51
C GLN A 132 15.85 -13.48 19.11
N SER A 133 15.73 -12.37 18.39
CA SER A 133 14.92 -11.20 18.78
C SER A 133 13.43 -11.54 18.94
N TYR A 134 12.90 -12.41 18.06
CA TYR A 134 11.50 -12.84 18.10
C TYR A 134 11.11 -13.55 19.41
N LYS A 135 11.97 -14.41 19.95
CA LYS A 135 11.69 -15.21 21.16
C LYS A 135 11.51 -14.38 22.44
N VAL A 136 12.00 -13.14 22.45
CA VAL A 136 11.89 -12.23 23.61
C VAL A 136 10.53 -11.53 23.66
N SER A 137 9.79 -11.52 22.55
CA SER A 137 8.52 -10.78 22.40
C SER A 137 7.24 -11.62 22.50
N GLN A 138 7.38 -12.95 22.59
CA GLN A 138 6.30 -13.93 22.83
C GLN A 138 5.98 -14.04 24.31
#